data_AF-A0A9J6BTY6-F1
#
_entry.id   AF-A0A9J6BTY6-F1
#
_cell.length_a   1.000
_cell.length_b   1.000
_cell.length_c   1.000
_cell.angle_alpha   90.00
_cell.angle_beta   90.00
_cell.angle_gamma   90.00
#
_symmetry.space_group_name_H-M   'P 1'
#
loop_
_entity.id
_entity.type
_entity.pdbx_description
1 polymer ?
#
loop_
_entity_poly.entity_id
_entity_poly.type
_entity_poly.pdbx_seq_one_letter_code
_entity_poly.pdbx_strand_id
1 'polypeptide(L)'
;MKFFLSIILLIVVSANGKSLKDAFLLCDFDESRANCEIFTDNWNDEVEIKSIFRKNFNTNLTNESIDPKLLQEKVKFMKISKTQMTSNLPQNIENHFKNLESLRVTQTNLKFIARKSLKNFTNLRHLSLDSNKIEIIYNDAFHDLTNLISLFISNNKIDFLHPQLFVNSPKLRYFWSDYNQIEKVEENLFKNNKNIEWINLSRNKIENIEIDFRKFKKLFYINLEKNRGSCNLIFDKFQNDNESAKIESFQDNVEKFCKK
;
A
#
# COMPACT_ATOMS: atom_id res chain seq x y z
N MET A 1 -35.19 9.90 -8.87
CA MET A 1 -33.81 10.43 -8.99
C MET A 1 -33.05 9.99 -7.74
N LYS A 2 -32.22 8.94 -7.82
CA LYS A 2 -31.47 8.46 -6.64
C LYS A 2 -30.38 9.47 -6.33
N PHE A 3 -30.47 10.12 -5.16
CA PHE A 3 -29.38 10.92 -4.62
C PHE A 3 -28.17 10.00 -4.44
N PHE A 4 -27.09 10.27 -5.16
CA PHE A 4 -25.80 9.64 -4.90
C PHE A 4 -25.34 10.10 -3.51
N LEU A 5 -25.52 9.25 -2.50
CA LEU A 5 -24.91 9.42 -1.19
C LEU A 5 -23.39 9.42 -1.41
N SER A 6 -22.81 10.63 -1.40
CA SER A 6 -21.37 10.84 -1.41
C SER A 6 -20.87 10.54 0.01
N ILE A 7 -20.60 9.27 0.28
CA ILE A 7 -20.18 8.80 1.60
C ILE A 7 -18.67 8.96 1.65
N ILE A 8 -18.19 9.93 2.43
CA ILE A 8 -16.81 9.91 2.91
C ILE A 8 -16.84 9.33 4.30
N LEU A 9 -16.03 8.30 4.50
CA LEU A 9 -15.87 7.71 5.80
C LEU A 9 -14.44 7.96 6.27
N LEU A 10 -14.24 9.10 6.95
CA LEU A 10 -13.00 9.43 7.61
C LEU A 10 -12.95 8.74 8.98
N ILE A 11 -12.40 7.54 9.04
CA ILE A 11 -12.14 6.91 10.34
C ILE A 11 -10.79 7.36 10.85
N VAL A 12 -10.83 7.96 12.02
CA VAL A 12 -9.67 8.25 12.83
C VAL A 12 -9.70 7.31 14.02
N VAL A 13 -8.76 6.36 14.07
CA VAL A 13 -8.51 5.55 15.27
C VAL A 13 -7.33 6.17 16.01
N SER A 14 -7.54 6.49 17.29
CA SER A 14 -6.48 6.84 18.24
C SER A 14 -6.15 5.59 19.06
N ALA A 15 -4.91 5.11 18.97
CA ALA A 15 -4.39 3.98 19.73
C ALA A 15 -3.33 4.44 20.73
N ASN A 16 -3.47 4.06 22.01
CA ASN A 16 -2.54 4.43 23.09
C ASN A 16 -1.12 3.97 22.80
N GLY A 17 -0.15 4.90 22.80
CA GLY A 17 1.23 4.76 23.32
C GLY A 17 2.18 3.68 22.75
N LYS A 18 1.69 2.58 22.20
CA LYS A 18 2.47 1.55 21.55
C LYS A 18 2.58 1.90 20.06
N SER A 19 3.82 1.96 19.58
CA SER A 19 4.11 1.90 18.15
C SER A 19 3.67 0.52 17.71
N LEU A 20 2.67 0.45 16.86
CA LEU A 20 2.13 -0.81 16.37
C LEU A 20 3.03 -1.30 15.27
N LYS A 21 4.23 -1.75 15.66
CA LYS A 21 5.35 -1.92 14.73
C LYS A 21 4.96 -2.72 13.50
N ASP A 22 3.98 -3.60 13.62
CA ASP A 22 3.54 -4.40 12.51
C ASP A 22 2.01 -4.61 12.51
N ALA A 23 1.24 -3.57 12.89
CA ALA A 23 -0.23 -3.68 12.85
C ALA A 23 -0.87 -2.99 11.65
N PHE A 24 -1.67 -3.75 10.91
CA PHE A 24 -2.55 -3.23 9.87
C PHE A 24 -3.99 -3.18 10.39
N LEU A 25 -4.59 -1.99 10.34
CA LEU A 25 -6.00 -1.81 10.65
C LEU A 25 -6.83 -2.18 9.40
N LEU A 26 -7.51 -3.32 9.45
CA LEU A 26 -8.52 -3.73 8.49
C LEU A 26 -9.87 -3.39 9.08
N CYS A 27 -10.39 -2.25 8.66
CA CYS A 27 -11.75 -1.92 8.97
C CYS A 27 -12.67 -2.23 7.79
N ASP A 28 -13.58 -3.17 8.03
CA ASP A 28 -14.73 -3.43 7.19
C ASP A 28 -15.89 -2.53 7.61
N PHE A 29 -16.47 -1.82 6.64
CA PHE A 29 -17.56 -0.89 6.91
C PHE A 29 -18.71 -1.16 5.96
N ASP A 30 -19.79 -1.65 6.56
CA ASP A 30 -21.13 -1.46 6.02
C ASP A 30 -21.66 -0.08 6.46
N GLU A 31 -22.65 0.46 5.76
CA GLU A 31 -23.22 1.81 5.95
C GLU A 31 -23.67 2.09 7.41
N SER A 32 -23.82 1.05 8.23
CA SER A 32 -24.28 1.13 9.63
C SER A 32 -23.24 0.80 10.70
N ARG A 33 -22.13 0.10 10.41
CA ARG A 33 -21.19 -0.40 11.45
C ARG A 33 -19.73 -0.30 11.02
N ALA A 34 -18.89 -0.04 12.02
CA ALA A 34 -17.45 0.05 11.87
C ALA A 34 -16.87 -1.19 12.54
N ASN A 35 -16.61 -2.25 11.78
CA ASN A 35 -15.90 -3.40 12.30
C ASN A 35 -14.43 -3.21 11.94
N CYS A 36 -13.70 -2.66 12.89
CA CYS A 36 -12.27 -2.43 12.76
C CYS A 36 -11.53 -3.54 13.48
N GLU A 37 -10.86 -4.39 12.72
CA GLU A 37 -9.93 -5.39 13.24
C GLU A 37 -8.50 -4.90 13.03
N ILE A 38 -7.66 -5.11 14.03
CA ILE A 38 -6.26 -4.74 13.99
C ILE A 38 -5.47 -6.03 13.90
N PHE A 39 -4.88 -6.25 12.73
CA PHE A 39 -4.02 -7.39 12.47
C PHE A 39 -2.61 -6.99 12.82
N THR A 40 -2.11 -7.45 13.96
CA THR A 40 -0.71 -7.35 14.35
C THR A 40 0.02 -8.60 13.85
N ASP A 41 1.26 -8.47 13.37
CA ASP A 41 2.12 -9.65 13.11
C ASP A 41 2.27 -10.55 14.36
N ASN A 42 2.03 -9.98 15.54
CA ASN A 42 2.00 -10.68 16.81
C ASN A 42 0.56 -10.66 17.38
N TRP A 43 -0.18 -11.76 17.22
CA TRP A 43 -1.62 -11.90 17.51
C TRP A 43 -2.04 -11.61 18.97
N ASN A 44 -1.08 -11.26 19.84
CA ASN A 44 -1.26 -10.96 21.25
C ASN A 44 -1.29 -9.46 21.57
N ASP A 45 -1.11 -8.58 20.57
CA ASP A 45 -1.17 -7.14 20.79
C ASP A 45 -2.63 -6.66 20.76
N GLU A 46 -3.21 -6.46 21.96
CA GLU A 46 -4.49 -5.77 22.09
C GLU A 46 -4.34 -4.30 21.70
N VAL A 47 -5.15 -3.87 20.73
CA VAL A 47 -5.27 -2.47 20.36
C VAL A 47 -6.66 -1.97 20.63
N GLU A 48 -6.75 -0.99 21.51
CA GLU A 48 -8.00 -0.33 21.85
C GLU A 48 -8.31 0.80 20.87
N ILE A 49 -9.50 0.77 20.28
CA ILE A 49 -10.05 1.85 19.46
C ILE A 49 -10.74 2.85 20.39
N LYS A 50 -10.07 3.97 20.69
CA LYS A 50 -10.65 4.99 21.59
C LYS A 50 -11.81 5.77 20.97
N SER A 51 -11.71 6.04 19.69
CA SER A 51 -12.67 6.89 18.98
C SER A 51 -12.74 6.48 17.53
N ILE A 52 -13.94 6.62 16.95
CA ILE A 52 -14.23 6.47 15.54
C ILE A 52 -14.98 7.72 15.15
N PHE A 53 -14.33 8.55 14.33
CA PHE A 53 -14.99 9.67 13.69
C PHE A 53 -15.54 9.23 12.34
N ARG A 54 -16.63 9.85 11.90
CA ARG A 54 -17.20 9.64 10.56
C ARG A 54 -17.67 10.98 10.05
N LYS A 55 -17.23 11.36 8.86
CA LYS A 55 -17.62 12.63 8.25
C LYS A 55 -17.81 12.47 6.75
N ASN A 56 -19.06 12.64 6.31
CA ASN A 56 -19.41 12.70 4.90
C ASN A 56 -18.97 14.05 4.35
N PHE A 57 -18.30 14.04 3.20
CA PHE A 57 -18.06 15.25 2.43
C PHE A 57 -18.58 15.09 1.01
N ASN A 58 -19.18 16.16 0.51
CA ASN A 58 -19.58 16.25 -0.88
C ASN A 58 -18.45 16.81 -1.76
N THR A 59 -17.28 17.08 -1.17
CA THR A 59 -16.13 17.77 -1.79
C THR A 59 -14.82 17.09 -1.39
N ASN A 60 -13.71 17.53 -2.00
CA ASN A 60 -12.37 17.09 -1.60
C ASN A 60 -12.10 17.38 -0.12
N LEU A 61 -11.34 16.49 0.52
CA LEU A 61 -10.77 16.79 1.83
C LEU A 61 -9.78 17.96 1.68
N THR A 62 -10.06 19.07 2.35
CA THR A 62 -9.21 20.26 2.50
C THR A 62 -9.01 20.56 3.98
N ASN A 63 -8.06 21.44 4.32
CA ASN A 63 -7.85 21.85 5.73
C ASN A 63 -9.13 22.41 6.37
N GLU A 64 -9.93 23.16 5.62
CA GLU A 64 -11.21 23.73 6.09
C GLU A 64 -12.27 22.65 6.35
N SER A 65 -12.19 21.53 5.64
CA SER A 65 -13.13 20.43 5.80
C SER A 65 -12.83 19.59 7.05
N ILE A 66 -11.60 19.60 7.58
CA ILE A 66 -11.23 18.77 8.73
C ILE A 66 -12.02 19.24 9.97
N ASP A 67 -12.67 18.30 10.66
CA ASP A 67 -13.36 18.60 11.93
C ASP A 67 -12.32 19.05 12.97
N PRO A 68 -12.48 20.23 13.61
CA PRO A 68 -11.52 20.72 14.61
C PRO A 68 -11.24 19.74 15.76
N LYS A 69 -12.20 18.86 16.12
CA LYS A 69 -11.96 17.82 17.13
C LYS A 69 -10.88 16.82 16.70
N LEU A 70 -10.79 16.52 15.41
CA LEU A 70 -9.76 15.64 14.86
C LEU A 70 -8.36 16.25 14.93
N LEU A 71 -8.26 17.58 14.97
CA LEU A 71 -6.98 18.30 15.08
C LEU A 71 -6.39 18.19 16.49
N GLN A 72 -7.22 17.87 17.49
CA GLN A 72 -6.80 17.69 18.88
C GLN A 72 -6.35 16.25 19.17
N GLU A 73 -6.74 15.31 18.31
CA GLU A 73 -6.42 13.89 18.45
C GLU A 73 -5.09 13.54 17.76
N LYS A 74 -4.28 12.69 18.41
CA LYS A 74 -3.08 12.11 17.78
C LYS A 74 -3.48 10.99 16.81
N VAL A 75 -4.10 11.37 15.70
CA VAL A 75 -4.59 10.45 14.66
C VAL A 75 -3.46 9.55 14.17
N LYS A 76 -3.64 8.23 14.29
CA LYS A 76 -2.69 7.22 13.79
C LYS A 76 -3.18 6.50 12.55
N PHE A 77 -4.50 6.36 12.40
CA PHE A 77 -5.11 5.66 11.28
C PHE A 77 -6.11 6.55 10.58
N MET A 78 -6.08 6.56 9.25
CA MET A 78 -6.99 7.32 8.42
C MET A 78 -7.46 6.46 7.24
N LYS A 79 -8.78 6.34 7.07
CA LYS A 79 -9.38 5.81 5.84
C LYS A 79 -10.13 6.93 5.12
N ILE A 80 -10.05 6.95 3.79
CA ILE A 80 -10.81 7.82 2.88
C ILE A 80 -11.34 6.92 1.77
N SER A 81 -12.66 6.95 1.53
CA SER A 81 -13.26 6.12 0.48
C SER A 81 -14.49 6.73 -0.16
N LYS A 82 -14.84 6.25 -1.36
CA LYS A 82 -16.10 6.54 -2.08
C LYS A 82 -16.38 8.03 -2.30
N THR A 83 -15.34 8.76 -2.68
CA THR A 83 -15.39 10.22 -2.86
C THR A 83 -15.44 10.57 -4.35
N GLN A 84 -16.16 11.63 -4.75
CA GLN A 84 -15.92 12.30 -6.05
C GLN A 84 -14.63 13.14 -6.02
N MET A 85 -13.57 12.66 -5.38
CA MET A 85 -12.35 13.43 -5.28
C MET A 85 -11.84 13.75 -6.68
N THR A 86 -11.30 14.96 -6.82
CA THR A 86 -10.44 15.31 -7.96
C THR A 86 -9.32 14.26 -8.08
N SER A 87 -8.67 14.17 -9.23
CA SER A 87 -7.67 13.15 -9.58
C SER A 87 -6.46 12.98 -8.64
N ASN A 88 -6.40 13.69 -7.51
CA ASN A 88 -5.24 13.89 -6.64
C ASN A 88 -5.62 13.72 -5.16
N LEU A 89 -4.67 13.30 -4.35
CA LEU A 89 -4.77 13.29 -2.89
C LEU A 89 -4.88 14.72 -2.32
N PRO A 90 -5.47 14.90 -1.12
CA PRO A 90 -5.54 16.19 -0.44
C PRO A 90 -4.14 16.78 -0.23
N GLN A 91 -3.99 18.10 -0.42
CA GLN A 91 -2.73 18.80 -0.13
C GLN A 91 -2.82 19.54 1.20
N ASN A 92 -1.67 19.70 1.88
CA ASN A 92 -1.49 20.48 3.11
C ASN A 92 -2.16 19.92 4.37
N ILE A 93 -2.68 18.68 4.32
CA ILE A 93 -3.28 18.00 5.49
C ILE A 93 -2.21 17.32 6.36
N GLU A 94 -0.99 17.14 5.84
CA GLU A 94 0.14 16.51 6.54
C GLU A 94 0.50 17.25 7.84
N ASN A 95 0.30 18.57 7.88
CA ASN A 95 0.58 19.38 9.06
C ASN A 95 -0.34 19.06 10.24
N HIS A 96 -1.53 18.54 9.95
CA HIS A 96 -2.52 18.15 10.95
C HIS A 96 -2.38 16.69 11.37
N PHE A 97 -1.93 15.82 10.45
CA PHE A 97 -1.82 14.38 10.68
C PHE A 97 -0.37 13.89 10.74
N LYS A 98 0.51 14.64 11.42
CA LYS A 98 1.94 14.31 11.54
C LYS A 98 2.22 12.96 12.21
N ASN A 99 1.29 12.47 13.03
CA ASN A 99 1.41 11.19 13.74
C ASN A 99 0.76 10.02 12.97
N LEU A 100 0.33 10.24 11.73
CA LEU A 100 -0.35 9.21 10.95
C LEU A 100 0.60 8.07 10.63
N GLU A 101 0.24 6.87 11.08
CA GLU A 101 0.98 5.61 10.85
C GLU A 101 0.36 4.80 9.71
N SER A 102 -0.94 4.94 9.45
CA SER A 102 -1.65 4.24 8.40
C SER A 102 -2.63 5.14 7.65
N LEU A 103 -2.53 5.14 6.32
CA LEU A 103 -3.40 5.87 5.41
C LEU A 103 -3.96 4.91 4.36
N ARG A 104 -5.29 4.84 4.28
CA ARG A 104 -6.00 4.09 3.26
C ARG A 104 -6.87 5.04 2.45
N VAL A 105 -6.63 5.13 1.15
CA VAL A 105 -7.43 5.92 0.22
C VAL A 105 -7.90 5.03 -0.92
N THR A 106 -9.15 4.61 -0.92
CA THR A 106 -9.66 3.61 -1.88
C THR A 106 -10.96 4.06 -2.54
N GLN A 107 -11.20 3.73 -3.81
CA GLN A 107 -12.43 4.10 -4.52
C GLN A 107 -12.66 5.62 -4.59
N THR A 108 -11.59 6.38 -4.84
CA THR A 108 -11.60 7.86 -4.86
C THR A 108 -11.24 8.45 -6.23
N ASN A 109 -11.13 7.63 -7.28
CA ASN A 109 -10.75 8.02 -8.64
C ASN A 109 -9.37 8.71 -8.78
N LEU A 110 -8.45 8.53 -7.81
CA LEU A 110 -7.07 9.02 -7.93
C LEU A 110 -6.44 8.54 -9.23
N LYS A 111 -5.82 9.46 -9.98
CA LYS A 111 -5.16 9.15 -11.26
C LYS A 111 -3.65 9.18 -11.18
N PHE A 112 -3.09 9.94 -10.24
CA PHE A 112 -1.64 9.98 -10.04
C PHE A 112 -1.25 10.19 -8.59
N ILE A 113 0.01 9.86 -8.28
CA ILE A 113 0.63 10.12 -6.98
C ILE A 113 1.88 10.95 -7.20
N ALA A 114 1.94 12.14 -6.61
CA ALA A 114 3.10 13.01 -6.62
C ALA A 114 3.66 13.19 -5.20
N ARG A 115 4.96 13.48 -5.07
CA ARG A 115 5.61 13.68 -3.76
C ARG A 115 4.87 14.69 -2.88
N LYS A 116 4.41 15.80 -3.46
CA LYS A 116 3.68 16.85 -2.73
C LYS A 116 2.45 16.31 -1.98
N SER A 117 1.79 15.27 -2.50
CA SER A 117 0.61 14.67 -1.89
C SER A 117 0.90 13.83 -0.64
N LEU A 118 2.13 13.36 -0.48
CA LEU A 118 2.56 12.50 0.63
C LEU A 118 3.74 13.12 1.40
N LYS A 119 4.03 14.40 1.15
CA LYS A 119 5.11 15.13 1.79
C LYS A 119 4.89 15.19 3.30
N ASN A 120 5.96 15.03 4.07
CA ASN A 120 5.98 15.08 5.55
C ASN A 120 5.15 14.01 6.28
N PHE A 121 4.56 13.01 5.60
CA PHE A 121 4.01 11.82 6.26
C PHE A 121 5.13 10.87 6.71
N THR A 122 6.13 11.39 7.43
CA THR A 122 7.36 10.66 7.79
C THR A 122 7.12 9.52 8.76
N ASN A 123 6.03 9.57 9.54
CA ASN A 123 5.63 8.50 10.45
C ASN A 123 4.77 7.42 9.77
N LEU A 124 4.42 7.58 8.48
CA LEU A 124 3.56 6.65 7.77
C LEU A 124 4.29 5.33 7.51
N ARG A 125 3.57 4.24 7.76
CA ARG A 125 4.08 2.86 7.80
C ARG A 125 3.26 1.98 6.89
N HIS A 126 1.98 2.29 6.76
CA HIS A 126 1.03 1.53 5.96
C HIS A 126 0.31 2.47 5.01
N LEU A 127 0.45 2.23 3.71
CA LEU A 127 -0.23 3.00 2.68
C LEU A 127 -1.01 2.05 1.78
N SER A 128 -2.33 2.20 1.74
CA SER A 128 -3.20 1.51 0.78
C SER A 128 -3.87 2.53 -0.13
N LEU A 129 -3.64 2.36 -1.43
CA LEU A 129 -4.22 3.15 -2.52
C LEU A 129 -4.96 2.23 -3.50
N ASP A 130 -5.43 1.09 -3.00
CA ASP A 130 -6.09 0.06 -3.80
C ASP A 130 -7.40 0.57 -4.42
N SER A 131 -7.78 -0.01 -5.55
CA SER A 131 -9.06 0.24 -6.20
C SER A 131 -9.30 1.73 -6.48
N ASN A 132 -8.29 2.41 -7.03
CA ASN A 132 -8.42 3.74 -7.61
C ASN A 132 -8.29 3.64 -9.14
N LYS A 133 -7.81 4.70 -9.78
CA LYS A 133 -7.59 4.77 -11.23
C LYS A 133 -6.17 5.26 -11.51
N ILE A 134 -5.22 4.90 -10.65
CA ILE A 134 -3.87 5.43 -10.68
C ILE A 134 -3.19 4.93 -11.94
N GLU A 135 -2.78 5.86 -12.79
CA GLU A 135 -2.07 5.62 -14.04
C GLU A 135 -0.59 5.99 -13.86
N ILE A 136 -0.28 7.07 -13.12
CA ILE A 136 1.08 7.58 -12.97
C ILE A 136 1.51 7.64 -11.50
N ILE A 137 2.67 7.04 -11.18
CA ILE A 137 3.39 7.27 -9.93
C ILE A 137 4.68 8.00 -10.25
N TYR A 138 4.82 9.25 -9.79
CA TYR A 138 6.05 10.00 -9.97
C TYR A 138 7.21 9.32 -9.22
N ASN A 139 8.42 9.40 -9.76
CA ASN A 139 9.60 8.71 -9.24
C ASN A 139 9.94 9.06 -7.78
N ASP A 140 9.55 10.25 -7.32
CA ASP A 140 9.76 10.74 -5.96
C ASP A 140 8.50 10.67 -5.08
N ALA A 141 7.42 10.05 -5.56
CA ALA A 141 6.11 10.02 -4.88
C ALA A 141 6.17 9.54 -3.43
N PHE A 142 7.07 8.60 -3.12
CA PHE A 142 7.26 8.02 -1.79
C PHE A 142 8.55 8.47 -1.10
N HIS A 143 9.22 9.50 -1.62
CA HIS A 143 10.55 9.93 -1.16
C HIS A 143 10.62 10.22 0.35
N ASP A 144 9.55 10.79 0.93
CA ASP A 144 9.50 11.18 2.33
C ASP A 144 8.97 10.05 3.26
N LEU A 145 8.55 8.90 2.71
CA LEU A 145 7.98 7.78 3.45
C LEU A 145 9.06 6.83 3.99
N THR A 146 9.93 7.35 4.86
CA THR A 146 11.11 6.63 5.38
C THR A 146 10.79 5.50 6.36
N ASN A 147 9.58 5.50 6.91
CA ASN A 147 9.07 4.46 7.82
C ASN A 147 8.10 3.47 7.16
N LEU A 148 7.94 3.53 5.83
CA LEU A 148 7.00 2.68 5.11
C LEU A 148 7.35 1.19 5.23
N ILE A 149 6.36 0.39 5.62
CA ILE A 149 6.43 -1.07 5.83
C ILE A 149 5.55 -1.80 4.82
N SER A 150 4.34 -1.31 4.54
CA SER A 150 3.47 -1.88 3.53
C SER A 150 2.95 -0.84 2.54
N LEU A 151 2.98 -1.23 1.27
CA LEU A 151 2.38 -0.47 0.18
C LEU A 151 1.45 -1.38 -0.63
N PHE A 152 0.19 -0.97 -0.70
CA PHE A 152 -0.84 -1.64 -1.50
C PHE A 152 -1.35 -0.65 -2.55
N ILE A 153 -1.16 -0.99 -3.81
CA ILE A 153 -1.55 -0.21 -4.99
C ILE A 153 -2.31 -1.08 -6.00
N SER A 154 -2.94 -2.14 -5.52
CA SER A 154 -3.64 -3.14 -6.32
C SER A 154 -4.92 -2.59 -6.95
N ASN A 155 -5.34 -3.18 -8.07
CA ASN A 155 -6.54 -2.76 -8.81
C ASN A 155 -6.48 -1.28 -9.22
N ASN A 156 -5.42 -0.92 -9.95
CA ASN A 156 -5.21 0.39 -10.54
C ASN A 156 -4.87 0.21 -12.04
N LYS A 157 -4.26 1.21 -12.68
CA LYS A 157 -3.89 1.19 -14.10
C LYS A 157 -2.40 1.49 -14.31
N ILE A 158 -1.57 1.16 -13.33
CA ILE A 158 -0.15 1.48 -13.33
C ILE A 158 0.54 0.59 -14.35
N ASP A 159 1.30 1.18 -15.27
CA ASP A 159 2.08 0.47 -16.30
C ASP A 159 3.59 0.49 -16.02
N PHE A 160 4.06 1.45 -15.22
CA PHE A 160 5.47 1.64 -14.92
C PHE A 160 5.73 1.90 -13.43
N LEU A 161 6.75 1.22 -12.90
CA LEU A 161 7.30 1.46 -11.56
C LEU A 161 8.75 1.93 -11.70
N HIS A 162 9.02 3.19 -11.36
CA HIS A 162 10.36 3.73 -11.48
C HIS A 162 11.37 2.95 -10.60
N PRO A 163 12.60 2.66 -11.06
CA PRO A 163 13.54 1.79 -10.33
C PRO A 163 14.04 2.37 -9.01
N GLN A 164 13.84 3.66 -8.76
CA GLN A 164 14.20 4.32 -7.51
C GLN A 164 12.98 4.60 -6.62
N LEU A 165 11.80 4.09 -6.96
CA LEU A 165 10.56 4.41 -6.28
C LEU A 165 10.59 4.13 -4.76
N PHE A 166 11.35 3.11 -4.35
CA PHE A 166 11.47 2.70 -2.94
C PHE A 166 12.84 2.98 -2.31
N VAL A 167 13.68 3.82 -2.94
CA VAL A 167 15.06 4.07 -2.52
C VAL A 167 15.16 4.57 -1.07
N ASN A 168 14.16 5.34 -0.61
CA ASN A 168 14.11 5.94 0.72
C ASN A 168 13.22 5.17 1.72
N SER A 169 12.70 3.99 1.36
CA SER A 169 11.81 3.20 2.22
C SER A 169 12.45 1.87 2.64
N PRO A 170 13.60 1.86 3.34
CA PRO A 170 14.37 0.65 3.63
C PRO A 170 13.64 -0.35 4.55
N LYS A 171 12.54 0.06 5.17
CA LYS A 171 11.70 -0.76 6.05
C LYS A 171 10.57 -1.49 5.32
N LEU A 172 10.45 -1.34 4.00
CA LEU A 172 9.40 -1.99 3.22
C LEU A 172 9.52 -3.52 3.33
N ARG A 173 8.41 -4.16 3.72
CA ARG A 173 8.25 -5.61 3.93
C ARG A 173 7.20 -6.21 2.98
N TYR A 174 6.12 -5.48 2.73
CA TYR A 174 4.97 -5.94 1.95
C TYR A 174 4.71 -5.01 0.77
N PHE A 175 4.62 -5.58 -0.42
CA PHE A 175 4.31 -4.82 -1.62
C PHE A 175 3.30 -5.57 -2.50
N TRP A 176 2.08 -5.03 -2.63
CA TRP A 176 1.08 -5.56 -3.54
C TRP A 176 0.73 -4.54 -4.61
N SER A 177 0.78 -5.00 -5.85
CA SER A 177 0.48 -4.24 -7.05
C SER A 177 -0.24 -5.10 -8.09
N ASP A 178 -0.95 -6.12 -7.64
CA ASP A 178 -1.75 -7.00 -8.50
C ASP A 178 -2.92 -6.27 -9.17
N TYR A 179 -3.41 -6.80 -10.29
CA TYR A 179 -4.43 -6.15 -11.14
C TYR A 179 -4.01 -4.73 -11.55
N ASN A 180 -2.83 -4.62 -12.15
CA ASN A 180 -2.34 -3.40 -12.81
C ASN A 180 -1.95 -3.73 -14.25
N GLN A 181 -1.19 -2.86 -14.90
CA GLN A 181 -0.73 -3.00 -16.28
C GLN A 181 0.80 -3.04 -16.40
N ILE A 182 1.51 -3.37 -15.31
CA ILE A 182 2.98 -3.29 -15.24
C ILE A 182 3.60 -4.22 -16.27
N GLU A 183 4.54 -3.71 -17.06
CA GLU A 183 5.17 -4.47 -18.16
C GLU A 183 6.56 -5.03 -17.79
N LYS A 184 7.29 -4.35 -16.91
CA LYS A 184 8.65 -4.72 -16.52
C LYS A 184 8.90 -4.41 -15.05
N VAL A 185 9.77 -5.21 -14.44
CA VAL A 185 10.28 -4.97 -13.09
C VAL A 185 11.80 -4.91 -13.14
N GLU A 186 12.33 -3.69 -13.07
CA GLU A 186 13.76 -3.42 -13.23
C GLU A 186 14.58 -3.74 -11.97
N GLU A 187 15.86 -4.07 -12.14
CA GLU A 187 16.78 -4.58 -11.11
C GLU A 187 16.80 -3.76 -9.81
N ASN A 188 16.71 -2.44 -9.95
CA ASN A 188 16.94 -1.50 -8.85
C ASN A 188 15.69 -1.18 -8.02
N LEU A 189 14.48 -1.58 -8.46
CA LEU A 189 13.22 -1.21 -7.80
C LEU A 189 13.25 -1.46 -6.29
N PHE A 190 13.79 -2.62 -5.88
CA PHE A 190 13.89 -3.03 -4.47
C PHE A 190 15.33 -3.00 -3.92
N LYS A 191 16.23 -2.20 -4.49
CA LYS A 191 17.67 -2.21 -4.14
C LYS A 191 17.94 -2.04 -2.64
N ASN A 192 17.19 -1.17 -1.97
CA ASN A 192 17.39 -0.85 -0.54
C ASN A 192 16.43 -1.60 0.40
N ASN A 193 15.52 -2.42 -0.11
CA ASN A 193 14.43 -3.02 0.65
C ASN A 193 14.77 -4.46 1.09
N LYS A 194 15.85 -4.62 1.85
CA LYS A 194 16.40 -5.93 2.26
C LYS A 194 15.47 -6.76 3.16
N ASN A 195 14.43 -6.11 3.72
CA ASN A 195 13.45 -6.74 4.61
C ASN A 195 12.16 -7.17 3.89
N ILE A 196 12.12 -7.16 2.56
CA ILE A 196 10.95 -7.64 1.83
C ILE A 196 10.64 -9.09 2.20
N GLU A 197 9.38 -9.33 2.49
CA GLU A 197 8.80 -10.62 2.90
C GLU A 197 7.71 -11.08 1.93
N TRP A 198 6.91 -10.15 1.39
CA TRP A 198 5.77 -10.47 0.51
C TRP A 198 5.73 -9.55 -0.70
N ILE A 199 5.70 -10.14 -1.90
CA ILE A 199 5.50 -9.44 -3.17
C ILE A 199 4.29 -10.05 -3.89
N ASN A 200 3.31 -9.22 -4.26
CA ASN A 200 2.25 -9.64 -5.18
C ASN A 200 2.25 -8.77 -6.43
N LEU A 201 2.64 -9.37 -7.56
CA LEU A 201 2.69 -8.76 -8.88
C LEU A 201 1.78 -9.49 -9.87
N SER A 202 0.92 -10.38 -9.38
CA SER A 202 0.04 -11.17 -10.23
C SER A 202 -0.89 -10.30 -11.06
N ARG A 203 -1.37 -10.82 -12.20
CA ARG A 203 -2.37 -10.14 -13.05
C ARG A 203 -1.90 -8.75 -13.50
N ASN A 204 -0.66 -8.71 -13.98
CA ASN A 204 -0.09 -7.57 -14.68
C ASN A 204 0.23 -7.98 -16.13
N LYS A 205 1.07 -7.22 -16.82
CA LYS A 205 1.57 -7.52 -18.17
C LYS A 205 3.08 -7.81 -18.14
N ILE A 206 3.62 -8.27 -17.02
CA ILE A 206 5.06 -8.34 -16.81
C ILE A 206 5.66 -9.36 -17.78
N GLU A 207 6.60 -8.91 -18.59
CA GLU A 207 7.34 -9.75 -19.55
C GLU A 207 8.73 -10.10 -19.02
N ASN A 208 9.36 -9.19 -18.27
CA ASN A 208 10.71 -9.36 -17.74
C ASN A 208 10.80 -8.89 -16.29
N ILE A 209 11.52 -9.67 -15.47
CA ILE A 209 11.91 -9.35 -14.11
C ILE A 209 13.43 -9.45 -14.01
N GLU A 210 14.07 -8.31 -13.76
CA GLU A 210 15.53 -8.19 -13.66
C GLU A 210 16.03 -8.27 -12.21
N ILE A 211 15.13 -8.57 -11.27
CA ILE A 211 15.44 -8.65 -9.85
C ILE A 211 16.00 -10.02 -9.49
N ASP A 212 17.19 -10.05 -8.91
CA ASP A 212 17.70 -11.21 -8.20
C ASP A 212 17.07 -11.33 -6.81
N PHE A 213 16.01 -12.13 -6.65
CA PHE A 213 15.36 -12.30 -5.34
C PHE A 213 16.15 -13.15 -4.32
N ARG A 214 17.25 -13.83 -4.70
CA ARG A 214 18.13 -14.51 -3.71
C ARG A 214 18.69 -13.56 -2.67
N LYS A 215 18.76 -12.26 -2.99
CA LYS A 215 19.24 -11.23 -2.06
C LYS A 215 18.27 -10.96 -0.90
N PHE A 216 17.01 -11.38 -1.00
CA PHE A 216 15.99 -11.15 0.03
C PHE A 216 15.85 -12.35 0.96
N LYS A 217 16.69 -12.40 2.00
CA LYS A 217 16.72 -13.50 2.98
C LYS A 217 15.42 -13.72 3.77
N LYS A 218 14.53 -12.73 3.76
CA LYS A 218 13.24 -12.76 4.46
C LYS A 218 12.05 -13.00 3.53
N LEU A 219 12.28 -13.13 2.21
CA LEU A 219 11.21 -13.32 1.25
C LEU A 219 10.50 -14.65 1.52
N PHE A 220 9.24 -14.56 1.91
CA PHE A 220 8.38 -15.69 2.21
C PHE A 220 7.41 -15.98 1.07
N TYR A 221 6.92 -14.93 0.40
CA TYR A 221 5.91 -15.04 -0.64
C TYR A 221 6.20 -14.16 -1.84
N ILE A 222 6.10 -14.73 -3.04
CA ILE A 222 5.96 -13.96 -4.26
C ILE A 222 4.92 -14.60 -5.17
N ASN A 223 4.10 -13.74 -5.77
CA ASN A 223 3.11 -14.14 -6.76
C ASN A 223 3.30 -13.37 -8.06
N LEU A 224 3.54 -14.14 -9.12
CA LEU A 224 3.71 -13.66 -10.49
C LEU A 224 2.64 -14.21 -11.43
N GLU A 225 1.63 -14.93 -10.93
CA GLU A 225 0.64 -15.58 -11.77
C GLU A 225 -0.06 -14.59 -12.71
N LYS A 226 -0.47 -15.06 -13.90
CA LYS A 226 -1.24 -14.27 -14.87
C LYS A 226 -0.51 -13.00 -15.35
N ASN A 227 0.79 -13.12 -15.60
CA ASN A 227 1.61 -12.16 -16.35
C ASN A 227 1.90 -12.67 -17.78
N ARG A 228 2.87 -12.07 -18.47
CA ARG A 228 3.21 -12.35 -19.89
C ARG A 228 4.64 -12.85 -20.11
N GLY A 229 5.42 -13.08 -19.05
CA GLY A 229 6.85 -13.32 -19.18
C GLY A 229 7.23 -14.71 -19.69
N SER A 230 8.37 -14.75 -20.37
CA SER A 230 9.02 -15.99 -20.82
C SER A 230 10.20 -16.32 -19.90
N CYS A 231 10.58 -17.58 -19.86
CA CYS A 231 11.30 -18.21 -18.75
C CYS A 231 12.82 -17.95 -18.70
N ASN A 232 13.38 -17.13 -19.59
CA ASN A 232 14.83 -17.10 -19.83
C ASN A 232 15.69 -16.44 -18.73
N LEU A 233 15.12 -15.92 -17.63
CA LEU A 233 15.87 -15.16 -16.61
C LEU A 233 15.61 -15.54 -15.14
N ILE A 234 14.61 -16.39 -14.85
CA ILE A 234 14.17 -16.63 -13.46
C ILE A 234 14.64 -18.00 -12.93
N PHE A 235 14.77 -19.04 -13.74
CA PHE A 235 15.10 -20.38 -13.21
C PHE A 235 16.56 -20.54 -12.74
N ASP A 236 17.54 -20.05 -13.52
CA ASP A 236 18.97 -20.23 -13.20
C ASP A 236 19.43 -19.44 -11.96
N LYS A 237 18.62 -18.48 -11.52
CA LYS A 237 18.91 -17.63 -10.36
C LYS A 237 18.26 -18.12 -9.06
N PHE A 238 17.65 -19.32 -8.97
CA PHE A 238 16.94 -19.74 -7.75
C PHE A 238 17.26 -21.14 -7.21
N GLN A 239 18.31 -21.80 -7.69
CA GLN A 239 18.88 -22.92 -6.93
C GLN A 239 19.63 -22.37 -5.71
N ASN A 240 19.02 -22.44 -4.50
CA ASN A 240 19.72 -22.70 -3.23
C ASN A 240 18.79 -22.72 -2.00
N ASP A 241 18.73 -23.89 -1.34
CA ASP A 241 19.04 -24.18 0.07
C ASP A 241 18.42 -23.37 1.23
N ASN A 242 17.34 -22.61 1.04
CA ASN A 242 16.60 -22.07 2.18
C ASN A 242 15.51 -23.04 2.66
N GLU A 243 15.86 -23.90 3.64
CA GLU A 243 14.91 -24.78 4.37
C GLU A 243 13.75 -24.01 5.05
N SER A 244 13.90 -22.69 5.26
CA SER A 244 12.87 -21.82 5.84
C SER A 244 11.80 -21.38 4.86
N ALA A 245 12.05 -21.54 3.55
CA ALA A 245 11.09 -21.24 2.52
C ALA A 245 10.43 -22.57 2.10
N LYS A 246 9.29 -22.89 2.72
CA LYS A 246 8.33 -23.86 2.15
C LYS A 246 7.78 -23.28 0.85
N ILE A 247 8.60 -23.33 -0.19
CA ILE A 247 8.36 -22.92 -1.58
C ILE A 247 7.68 -24.09 -2.29
N GLU A 248 6.55 -24.59 -1.77
CA GLU A 248 5.67 -25.40 -2.64
C GLU A 248 4.95 -24.49 -3.65
N SER A 249 4.62 -23.24 -3.27
CA SER A 249 3.90 -22.31 -4.16
C SER A 249 4.78 -21.51 -5.12
N PHE A 250 6.09 -21.36 -4.89
CA PHE A 250 6.93 -20.46 -5.70
C PHE A 250 7.49 -21.14 -6.95
N GLN A 251 7.93 -22.40 -6.89
CA GLN A 251 8.24 -23.15 -8.11
C GLN A 251 6.99 -23.23 -8.99
N ASP A 252 5.83 -23.55 -8.42
CA ASP A 252 4.55 -23.52 -9.12
C ASP A 252 4.22 -22.14 -9.72
N ASN A 253 4.43 -21.05 -8.99
CA ASN A 253 4.15 -19.69 -9.49
C ASN A 253 5.11 -19.25 -10.59
N VAL A 254 6.40 -19.61 -10.50
CA VAL A 254 7.39 -19.32 -11.54
C VAL A 254 7.15 -20.21 -12.76
N GLU A 255 6.84 -21.49 -12.58
CA GLU A 255 6.42 -22.37 -13.66
C GLU A 255 5.16 -21.84 -14.36
N LYS A 256 4.14 -21.41 -13.61
CA LYS A 256 2.92 -20.79 -14.18
C LYS A 256 3.21 -19.46 -14.87
N PHE A 257 4.15 -18.67 -14.36
CA PHE A 257 4.64 -17.47 -15.02
C PHE A 257 5.28 -17.82 -16.36
N CYS A 258 6.02 -18.92 -16.41
CA CYS A 258 6.75 -19.40 -17.58
C CYS A 258 5.94 -20.20 -18.61
N LYS A 259 4.83 -20.83 -18.22
CA LYS A 259 4.05 -21.78 -19.05
C LYS A 259 3.06 -21.11 -20.03
N LYS A 260 3.39 -19.95 -20.61
CA LYS A 260 2.59 -19.31 -21.67
C LYS A 260 3.40 -18.83 -22.86
#